data_AF-A0A318TYJ4-F1
#
_entry.id   AF-A0A318TYJ4-F1
#
_cell.length_a   1.000
_cell.length_b   1.000
_cell.length_c   1.000
_cell.angle_alpha   90.00
_cell.angle_beta   90.00
_cell.angle_gamma   90.00
#
_symmetry.space_group_name_H-M   'P 1'
#
loop_
_entity.id
_entity.type
_entity.pdbx_description
1 polymer ?
#
loop_
_entity_poly.entity_id
_entity_poly.type
_entity_poly.pdbx_seq_one_letter_code
_entity_poly.pdbx_strand_id
1 'polypeptide(L)'
;MIDPQLRFVCLEERRGKRAELKSVFSALGDTLWLIAPPLSKTDYPESEARAQEAYDRRKDPAASGFMRMLKLSLLKWQYNGARSLFERRQDGIAVAWNAQAGHRYAFMQGAHDAGAQCLFLELGPFPGTITADPCGVNFVNGLPREIAPYLVWRAQTPRTGPGWRSLADTIRQRAASGEAKPNAAALPPLDAPFVFAPLQTPGDSQLRLFGGRHRTVEDFVTSLVRTSAALPEGWHMRIKEHPTAEVSLAEFITREAQGSRVFLDNETDTFAQVRAARAVVTVNSSVGLEAMCFDKPVIATGQCFWAIAGVADHAMDDETLSRLLADCDALTFDPVARDAFLGFLFDEYYPRLRAPQPPGIDLSAELEKLRLRLRPPTGHPIWSWRRPEAPGPETQRDGHGVR
;
A
#
# COMPACT_ATOMS: atom_id res chain seq x y z
N MET A 1 28.57 -11.11 -21.53
CA MET A 1 27.31 -10.82 -22.23
C MET A 1 26.82 -9.48 -21.72
N ILE A 2 26.55 -8.51 -22.60
CA ILE A 2 25.99 -7.21 -22.21
C ILE A 2 24.55 -7.46 -21.80
N ASP A 3 24.17 -7.08 -20.58
CA ASP A 3 22.78 -7.14 -20.10
C ASP A 3 21.90 -6.38 -21.11
N PRO A 4 20.92 -7.02 -21.78
CA PRO A 4 20.10 -6.34 -22.77
C PRO A 4 19.42 -5.11 -22.15
N GLN A 5 19.56 -3.96 -22.81
CA GLN A 5 18.90 -2.73 -22.38
C GLN A 5 17.40 -2.97 -22.20
N LEU A 6 16.86 -2.57 -21.05
CA LEU A 6 15.45 -2.68 -20.72
C LEU A 6 14.63 -1.75 -21.64
N ARG A 7 13.47 -2.20 -22.10
CA ARG A 7 12.60 -1.41 -22.98
C ARG A 7 11.29 -1.09 -22.28
N PHE A 8 11.14 0.13 -21.82
CA PHE A 8 9.95 0.57 -21.09
C PHE A 8 8.91 1.19 -22.02
N VAL A 9 7.65 0.86 -21.78
CA VAL A 9 6.48 1.51 -22.37
C VAL A 9 5.67 2.12 -21.23
N CYS A 10 5.85 3.42 -21.02
CA CYS A 10 5.31 4.15 -19.88
C CYS A 10 4.02 4.88 -20.24
N LEU A 11 2.95 4.62 -19.49
CA LEU A 11 1.68 5.35 -19.60
C LEU A 11 1.69 6.60 -18.70
N GLU A 12 1.58 7.77 -19.33
CA GLU A 12 1.66 9.09 -18.71
C GLU A 12 0.32 9.54 -18.09
N GLU A 13 0.35 10.28 -16.97
CA GLU A 13 -0.84 11.02 -16.51
C GLU A 13 -0.57 12.22 -15.58
N ARG A 14 0.59 12.33 -14.91
CA ARG A 14 0.88 13.47 -14.03
C ARG A 14 1.93 14.40 -14.65
N ARG A 15 1.50 15.60 -15.09
CA ARG A 15 2.33 16.63 -15.75
C ARG A 15 3.61 17.02 -14.98
N GLY A 16 3.73 16.73 -13.67
CA GLY A 16 4.94 16.97 -12.88
C GLY A 16 5.89 15.77 -12.68
N LYS A 17 5.39 14.52 -12.72
CA LYS A 17 6.21 13.33 -12.39
C LYS A 17 7.05 12.79 -13.56
N ARG A 18 6.74 13.23 -14.78
CA ARG A 18 7.41 12.73 -15.99
C ARG A 18 8.89 13.07 -16.02
N ALA A 19 9.28 14.29 -15.64
CA ALA A 19 10.68 14.70 -15.68
C ALA A 19 11.55 13.83 -14.78
N GLU A 20 11.07 13.56 -13.57
CA GLU A 20 11.73 12.70 -12.58
C GLU A 20 11.80 11.24 -13.04
N LEU A 21 10.69 10.67 -13.53
CA LEU A 21 10.71 9.29 -14.05
C LEU A 21 11.51 9.15 -15.35
N LYS A 22 11.59 10.21 -16.17
CA LYS A 22 12.36 10.18 -17.41
C LYS A 22 13.85 10.01 -17.13
N SER A 23 14.42 10.74 -16.16
CA SER A 23 15.83 10.56 -15.81
C SER A 23 16.12 9.16 -15.28
N VAL A 24 15.21 8.61 -14.46
CA VAL A 24 15.30 7.24 -13.91
C VAL A 24 15.27 6.18 -15.03
N PHE A 25 14.20 6.17 -15.85
CA PHE A 25 14.03 5.11 -16.84
C PHE A 25 15.02 5.20 -17.99
N SER A 26 15.41 6.41 -18.42
CA SER A 26 16.45 6.57 -19.44
C SER A 26 17.83 6.10 -18.99
N ALA A 27 18.10 6.03 -17.68
CA ALA A 27 19.33 5.44 -17.15
C ALA A 27 19.28 3.89 -17.11
N LEU A 28 18.08 3.30 -17.16
CA LEU A 28 17.87 1.84 -17.15
C LEU A 28 17.75 1.25 -18.56
N GLY A 29 17.23 2.01 -19.52
CA GLY A 29 17.15 1.60 -20.92
C GLY A 29 16.20 2.47 -21.76
N ASP A 30 15.81 1.95 -22.92
CA ASP A 30 14.95 2.66 -23.88
C ASP A 30 13.56 2.90 -23.29
N THR A 31 13.00 4.09 -23.50
CA THR A 31 11.69 4.45 -22.94
C THR A 31 10.77 5.07 -24.00
N LEU A 32 9.62 4.43 -24.23
CA LEU A 32 8.50 4.97 -24.99
C LEU A 32 7.45 5.55 -24.03
N TRP A 33 7.06 6.80 -24.23
CA TRP A 33 6.01 7.44 -23.44
C TRP A 33 4.70 7.52 -24.22
N LEU A 34 3.63 7.01 -23.62
CA LEU A 34 2.27 7.05 -24.16
C LEU A 34 1.43 8.05 -23.36
N ILE A 35 0.73 8.94 -24.05
CA ILE A 35 -0.17 9.93 -23.43
C ILE A 35 -1.47 9.28 -22.96
N ALA A 36 -1.91 8.22 -23.65
CA ALA A 36 -3.10 7.44 -23.34
C ALA A 36 -2.89 5.99 -23.79
N PRO A 37 -3.67 5.02 -23.27
CA PRO A 37 -3.61 3.66 -23.78
C PRO A 37 -3.99 3.63 -25.27
N PRO A 38 -3.28 2.85 -26.11
CA PRO A 38 -3.66 2.66 -27.50
C PRO A 38 -5.06 2.04 -27.60
N LEU A 39 -5.74 2.28 -28.72
CA LEU A 39 -7.09 1.76 -28.96
C LEU A 39 -7.04 0.69 -30.06
N SER A 40 -7.76 -0.41 -29.86
CA SER A 40 -8.00 -1.40 -30.89
C SER A 40 -9.44 -1.94 -30.80
N LYS A 41 -10.05 -2.14 -31.98
CA LYS A 41 -11.36 -2.80 -32.10
C LYS A 41 -11.25 -4.32 -32.27
N THR A 42 -10.03 -4.84 -32.40
CA THR A 42 -9.79 -6.29 -32.46
C THR A 42 -9.96 -6.87 -31.06
N ASP A 43 -10.91 -7.79 -30.92
CA ASP A 43 -11.25 -8.40 -29.65
C ASP A 43 -10.35 -9.60 -29.31
N TYR A 44 -10.24 -9.82 -28.02
CA TYR A 44 -9.58 -10.95 -27.37
C TYR A 44 -10.60 -11.66 -26.45
N PRO A 45 -10.36 -12.91 -26.05
CA PRO A 45 -11.25 -13.62 -25.14
C PRO A 45 -11.52 -12.88 -23.82
N GLU A 46 -10.54 -12.13 -23.30
CA GLU A 46 -10.65 -11.44 -22.01
C GLU A 46 -11.22 -10.01 -22.11
N SER A 47 -11.46 -9.50 -23.32
CA SER A 47 -11.78 -8.08 -23.58
C SER A 47 -12.93 -7.53 -22.73
N GLU A 48 -14.04 -8.27 -22.66
CA GLU A 48 -15.22 -7.84 -21.89
C GLU A 48 -14.96 -7.91 -20.39
N ALA A 49 -14.33 -9.01 -19.92
CA ALA A 49 -14.04 -9.21 -18.51
C ALA A 49 -13.08 -8.13 -17.97
N ARG A 50 -12.00 -7.84 -18.69
CA ARG A 50 -11.02 -6.81 -18.29
C ARG A 50 -11.60 -5.40 -18.32
N ALA A 51 -12.47 -5.10 -19.28
CA ALA A 51 -13.18 -3.82 -19.32
C ALA A 51 -14.10 -3.65 -18.10
N GLN A 52 -14.83 -4.69 -17.73
CA GLN A 52 -15.73 -4.68 -16.57
C GLN A 52 -14.95 -4.57 -15.25
N GLU A 53 -13.86 -5.33 -15.08
CA GLU A 53 -12.97 -5.20 -13.93
C GLU A 53 -12.38 -3.78 -13.79
N ALA A 54 -11.91 -3.21 -14.90
CA ALA A 54 -11.38 -1.84 -14.93
C ALA A 54 -12.44 -0.82 -14.50
N TYR A 55 -13.69 -1.04 -14.92
CA TYR A 55 -14.83 -0.20 -14.61
C TYR A 55 -15.27 -0.31 -13.15
N ASP A 56 -15.31 -1.51 -12.57
CA ASP A 56 -15.80 -1.73 -11.20
C ASP A 56 -14.83 -1.26 -10.12
N ARG A 57 -13.55 -1.15 -10.46
CA ARG A 57 -12.52 -0.61 -9.56
C ARG A 57 -12.56 0.92 -9.42
N ARG A 58 -13.42 1.62 -10.16
CA ARG A 58 -13.57 3.10 -10.15
C ARG A 58 -13.80 3.68 -8.76
N LYS A 59 -13.44 4.95 -8.58
CA LYS A 59 -13.74 5.74 -7.38
C LYS A 59 -15.09 6.46 -7.47
N ASP A 60 -15.44 6.89 -8.68
CA ASP A 60 -16.64 7.69 -8.91
C ASP A 60 -17.91 6.83 -8.98
N PRO A 61 -19.09 7.44 -8.75
CA PRO A 61 -20.37 6.76 -8.91
C PRO A 61 -20.51 6.06 -10.27
N ALA A 62 -21.26 4.97 -10.28
CA ALA A 62 -21.59 4.25 -11.51
C ALA A 62 -22.28 5.18 -12.50
N ALA A 63 -21.78 5.26 -13.74
CA ALA A 63 -22.59 5.78 -14.83
C ALA A 63 -23.75 4.80 -15.12
N SER A 64 -24.86 5.33 -15.60
CA SER A 64 -26.05 4.56 -15.98
C SER A 64 -26.27 4.59 -17.50
N GLY A 65 -27.03 3.61 -18.01
CA GLY A 65 -27.50 3.54 -19.39
C GLY A 65 -26.39 3.68 -20.44
N PHE A 66 -26.62 4.56 -21.41
CA PHE A 66 -25.72 4.80 -22.54
C PHE A 66 -24.30 5.23 -22.14
N MET A 67 -24.16 6.05 -21.09
CA MET A 67 -22.84 6.49 -20.62
C MET A 67 -22.01 5.34 -20.05
N ARG A 68 -22.65 4.36 -19.41
CA ARG A 68 -21.97 3.13 -18.97
C ARG A 68 -21.45 2.33 -20.15
N MET A 69 -22.29 2.15 -21.17
CA MET A 69 -21.91 1.43 -22.40
C MET A 69 -20.69 2.08 -23.06
N LEU A 70 -20.70 3.41 -23.25
CA LEU A 70 -19.56 4.13 -23.83
C LEU A 70 -18.27 3.96 -23.01
N LYS A 71 -18.36 4.06 -21.69
CA LYS A 71 -17.19 3.86 -20.80
C LYS A 71 -16.63 2.45 -20.91
N LEU A 72 -17.48 1.43 -20.91
CA LEU A 72 -17.06 0.03 -21.05
C LEU A 72 -16.42 -0.22 -22.42
N SER A 73 -17.03 0.27 -23.51
CA SER A 73 -16.47 0.15 -24.86
C SER A 73 -15.11 0.82 -24.97
N LEU A 74 -14.93 2.01 -24.36
CA LEU A 74 -13.64 2.69 -24.34
C LEU A 74 -12.58 1.86 -23.58
N LEU A 75 -12.91 1.37 -22.38
CA LEU A 75 -11.99 0.55 -21.59
C LEU A 75 -11.61 -0.75 -22.31
N LYS A 76 -12.58 -1.37 -22.99
CA LYS A 76 -12.38 -2.54 -23.85
C LYS A 76 -11.39 -2.24 -24.97
N TRP A 77 -11.58 -1.14 -25.70
CA TRP A 77 -10.67 -0.76 -26.78
C TRP A 77 -9.26 -0.41 -26.27
N GLN A 78 -9.17 0.19 -25.09
CA GLN A 78 -7.90 0.48 -24.42
C GLN A 78 -7.15 -0.79 -24.02
N TYR A 79 -7.86 -1.77 -23.45
CA TYR A 79 -7.30 -3.10 -23.16
C TYR A 79 -6.81 -3.78 -24.43
N ASN A 80 -7.65 -3.87 -25.47
CA ASN A 80 -7.33 -4.50 -26.75
C ASN A 80 -6.11 -3.84 -27.43
N GLY A 81 -6.05 -2.51 -27.40
CA GLY A 81 -4.91 -1.78 -27.97
C GLY A 81 -3.62 -2.07 -27.22
N ALA A 82 -3.67 -2.13 -25.88
CA ALA A 82 -2.51 -2.45 -25.07
C ALA A 82 -2.05 -3.89 -25.32
N ARG A 83 -2.97 -4.86 -25.34
CA ARG A 83 -2.73 -6.27 -25.69
C ARG A 83 -2.00 -6.38 -27.04
N SER A 84 -2.54 -5.76 -28.09
CA SER A 84 -1.94 -5.79 -29.43
C SER A 84 -0.57 -5.12 -29.48
N LEU A 85 -0.35 -4.04 -28.71
CA LEU A 85 0.94 -3.37 -28.63
C LEU A 85 2.02 -4.30 -28.05
N PHE A 86 1.71 -4.99 -26.94
CA PHE A 86 2.68 -5.84 -26.25
C PHE A 86 2.86 -7.21 -26.90
N GLU A 87 1.88 -7.73 -27.64
CA GLU A 87 2.08 -8.89 -28.52
C GLU A 87 3.12 -8.62 -29.61
N ARG A 88 3.21 -7.37 -30.09
CA ARG A 88 4.23 -6.93 -31.06
C ARG A 88 5.55 -6.52 -30.40
N ARG A 89 5.58 -6.39 -29.07
CA ARG A 89 6.72 -5.92 -28.27
C ARG A 89 6.91 -6.80 -27.05
N GLN A 90 7.21 -8.08 -27.28
CA GLN A 90 7.30 -9.09 -26.21
C GLN A 90 8.42 -8.82 -25.20
N ASP A 91 9.43 -8.03 -25.55
CA ASP A 91 10.50 -7.58 -24.67
C ASP A 91 10.20 -6.26 -23.94
N GLY A 92 9.02 -5.67 -24.18
CA GLY A 92 8.57 -4.43 -23.57
C GLY A 92 8.12 -4.63 -22.12
N ILE A 93 8.43 -3.65 -21.28
CA ILE A 93 8.01 -3.57 -19.88
C ILE A 93 6.94 -2.47 -19.79
N ALA A 94 5.70 -2.86 -19.46
CA ALA A 94 4.62 -1.92 -19.23
C ALA A 94 4.80 -1.19 -17.90
N VAL A 95 4.71 0.14 -17.91
CA VAL A 95 4.86 0.94 -16.69
C VAL A 95 3.67 1.88 -16.52
N ALA A 96 3.04 1.85 -15.35
CA ALA A 96 1.97 2.78 -15.02
C ALA A 96 1.94 3.15 -13.53
N TRP A 97 1.48 4.37 -13.22
CA TRP A 97 1.31 4.83 -11.84
C TRP A 97 -0.02 4.36 -11.24
N ASN A 98 0.01 3.73 -10.06
CA ASN A 98 -1.11 3.19 -9.28
C ASN A 98 -1.90 2.08 -9.99
N ALA A 99 -2.36 2.30 -11.23
CA ALA A 99 -3.04 1.34 -12.12
C ALA A 99 -4.09 0.41 -11.48
N GLN A 100 -4.73 0.84 -10.38
CA GLN A 100 -5.73 0.04 -9.68
C GLN A 100 -7.13 0.13 -10.31
N ALA A 101 -7.38 1.05 -11.25
CA ALA A 101 -8.69 1.21 -11.90
C ALA A 101 -8.60 1.87 -13.29
N GLY A 102 -9.71 1.83 -14.04
CA GLY A 102 -9.93 2.60 -15.25
C GLY A 102 -8.92 2.29 -16.36
N HIS A 103 -8.57 3.31 -17.15
CA HIS A 103 -7.75 3.16 -18.35
C HIS A 103 -6.33 2.64 -18.05
N ARG A 104 -5.75 2.97 -16.88
CA ARG A 104 -4.45 2.42 -16.47
C ARG A 104 -4.53 0.93 -16.14
N TYR A 105 -5.60 0.52 -15.46
CA TYR A 105 -5.83 -0.89 -15.21
C TYR A 105 -5.98 -1.64 -16.53
N ALA A 106 -6.81 -1.14 -17.46
CA ALA A 106 -6.98 -1.73 -18.78
C ALA A 106 -5.64 -1.86 -19.54
N PHE A 107 -4.80 -0.82 -19.52
CA PHE A 107 -3.46 -0.85 -20.11
C PHE A 107 -2.57 -1.93 -19.49
N MET A 108 -2.49 -1.98 -18.15
CA MET A 108 -1.63 -2.95 -17.46
C MET A 108 -2.14 -4.38 -17.60
N GLN A 109 -3.46 -4.60 -17.64
CA GLN A 109 -4.02 -5.93 -17.92
C GLN A 109 -3.75 -6.36 -19.36
N GLY A 110 -3.87 -5.46 -20.34
CA GLY A 110 -3.53 -5.76 -21.73
C GLY A 110 -2.06 -6.17 -21.90
N ALA A 111 -1.15 -5.49 -21.21
CA ALA A 111 0.25 -5.88 -21.16
C ALA A 111 0.49 -7.23 -20.46
N HIS A 112 -0.11 -7.42 -19.28
CA HIS A 112 0.00 -8.65 -18.52
C HIS A 112 -0.48 -9.87 -19.32
N ASP A 113 -1.67 -9.77 -19.92
CA ASP A 113 -2.25 -10.88 -20.67
C ASP A 113 -1.45 -11.14 -21.96
N ALA A 114 -0.76 -10.12 -22.51
CA ALA A 114 0.26 -10.26 -23.59
C ALA A 114 1.53 -11.00 -23.20
N GLY A 115 1.69 -11.36 -21.91
CA GLY A 115 2.91 -11.96 -21.39
C GLY A 115 4.06 -10.96 -21.22
N ALA A 116 3.79 -9.66 -21.33
CA ALA A 116 4.80 -8.63 -21.07
C ALA A 116 5.08 -8.51 -19.57
N GLN A 117 6.29 -8.07 -19.25
CA GLN A 117 6.60 -7.68 -17.88
C GLN A 117 5.88 -6.38 -17.52
N CYS A 118 5.47 -6.27 -16.27
CA CYS A 118 4.81 -5.09 -15.74
C CYS A 118 5.68 -4.44 -14.67
N LEU A 119 5.51 -3.14 -14.48
CA LEU A 119 6.06 -2.39 -13.36
C LEU A 119 5.05 -1.34 -12.90
N PHE A 120 4.47 -1.57 -11.73
CA PHE A 120 3.48 -0.71 -11.12
C PHE A 120 4.17 0.27 -10.17
N LEU A 121 3.94 1.57 -10.37
CA LEU A 121 4.57 2.62 -9.57
C LEU A 121 3.61 3.21 -8.55
N GLU A 122 4.09 3.54 -7.37
CA GLU A 122 3.38 4.36 -6.39
C GLU A 122 4.37 5.19 -5.56
N LEU A 123 3.87 6.15 -4.77
CA LEU A 123 4.67 6.76 -3.72
C LEU A 123 5.07 5.67 -2.73
N GLY A 124 6.35 5.66 -2.35
CA GLY A 124 6.78 4.84 -1.23
C GLY A 124 6.34 5.46 0.10
N PRO A 125 6.21 4.64 1.16
CA PRO A 125 5.78 5.09 2.48
C PRO A 125 6.84 5.97 3.15
N PHE A 126 8.12 5.79 2.82
CA PHE A 126 9.21 6.56 3.42
C PHE A 126 9.57 7.81 2.60
N PRO A 127 10.11 8.87 3.24
CA PRO A 127 10.57 10.07 2.55
C PRO A 127 11.54 9.75 1.39
N GLY A 128 11.37 10.42 0.26
CA GLY A 128 12.23 10.25 -0.93
C GLY A 128 12.07 8.92 -1.67
N THR A 129 11.16 8.02 -1.25
CA THR A 129 11.01 6.70 -1.89
C THR A 129 9.86 6.62 -2.90
N ILE A 130 9.99 5.69 -3.83
CA ILE A 130 8.89 5.18 -4.67
C ILE A 130 8.69 3.69 -4.40
N THR A 131 7.47 3.20 -4.64
CA THR A 131 7.21 1.78 -4.85
C THR A 131 7.30 1.51 -6.34
N ALA A 132 7.96 0.41 -6.72
CA ALA A 132 8.00 -0.08 -8.10
C ALA A 132 7.93 -1.60 -8.04
N ASP A 133 6.84 -2.21 -8.47
CA ASP A 133 6.61 -3.64 -8.21
C ASP A 133 6.08 -4.34 -9.47
N PRO A 134 6.54 -5.55 -9.78
CA PRO A 134 6.14 -6.22 -11.01
C PRO A 134 4.69 -6.72 -11.02
N CYS A 135 4.08 -6.88 -9.85
CA CYS A 135 2.73 -7.44 -9.70
C CYS A 135 1.68 -6.39 -9.37
N GLY A 136 2.03 -5.37 -8.59
CA GLY A 136 1.10 -4.33 -8.16
C GLY A 136 1.61 -3.49 -6.99
N VAL A 137 0.86 -2.47 -6.58
CA VAL A 137 1.27 -1.60 -5.46
C VAL A 137 0.42 -1.83 -4.21
N ASN A 138 0.95 -1.48 -3.04
CA ASN A 138 0.29 -1.69 -1.74
C ASN A 138 -0.03 -3.18 -1.52
N PHE A 139 -1.26 -3.53 -1.12
CA PHE A 139 -1.60 -4.93 -0.83
C PHE A 139 -1.52 -5.88 -2.04
N VAL A 140 -1.61 -5.37 -3.27
CA VAL A 140 -1.52 -6.21 -4.49
C VAL A 140 -0.09 -6.42 -4.98
N ASN A 141 0.91 -5.97 -4.22
CA ASN A 141 2.31 -6.17 -4.56
C ASN A 141 2.73 -7.65 -4.59
N GLY A 142 3.87 -7.91 -5.25
CA GLY A 142 4.42 -9.25 -5.47
C GLY A 142 5.19 -9.83 -4.29
N LEU A 143 5.26 -9.13 -3.16
CA LEU A 143 6.07 -9.55 -2.02
C LEU A 143 5.52 -10.82 -1.34
N PRO A 144 6.38 -11.71 -0.81
CA PRO A 144 5.93 -12.82 0.02
C PRO A 144 5.14 -12.34 1.25
N ARG A 145 4.12 -13.09 1.64
CA ARG A 145 3.27 -12.82 2.82
C ARG A 145 3.69 -13.61 4.06
N GLU A 146 4.79 -14.33 3.96
CA GLU A 146 5.38 -15.14 5.02
C GLU A 146 6.79 -14.63 5.33
N ILE A 147 7.26 -14.83 6.55
CA ILE A 147 8.54 -14.29 7.00
C ILE A 147 9.76 -15.05 6.45
N ALA A 148 9.60 -16.34 6.12
CA ALA A 148 10.72 -17.22 5.78
C ALA A 148 11.62 -16.71 4.64
N PRO A 149 11.10 -16.21 3.50
CA PRO A 149 11.95 -15.66 2.43
C PRO A 149 12.81 -14.47 2.87
N TYR A 150 12.30 -13.62 3.77
CA TYR A 150 13.05 -12.47 4.29
C TYR A 150 14.17 -12.90 5.24
N LEU A 151 13.96 -13.96 6.03
CA LEU A 151 15.02 -14.53 6.88
C LEU A 151 16.15 -15.11 6.04
N VAL A 152 15.82 -15.85 4.96
CA VAL A 152 16.81 -16.36 4.01
C VAL A 152 17.57 -15.21 3.35
N TRP A 153 16.85 -14.19 2.89
CA TRP A 153 17.46 -12.97 2.35
C TRP A 153 18.42 -12.33 3.35
N ARG A 154 18.01 -12.17 4.61
CA ARG A 154 18.82 -11.51 5.64
C ARG A 154 20.10 -12.28 5.96
N ALA A 155 20.06 -13.61 5.91
CA ALA A 155 21.24 -14.45 6.09
C ALA A 155 22.27 -14.28 4.94
N GLN A 156 21.79 -13.93 3.73
CA GLN A 156 22.62 -13.72 2.54
C GLN A 156 23.07 -12.26 2.37
N THR A 157 22.34 -11.32 2.96
CA THR A 157 22.58 -9.87 2.87
C THR A 157 22.76 -9.28 4.28
N PRO A 158 23.98 -9.40 4.87
CA PRO A 158 24.26 -8.88 6.20
C PRO A 158 24.11 -7.36 6.26
N ARG A 159 23.74 -6.85 7.44
CA ARG A 159 23.54 -5.42 7.67
C ARG A 159 24.81 -4.61 7.38
N THR A 160 24.67 -3.56 6.59
CA THR A 160 25.69 -2.51 6.48
C THR A 160 25.16 -1.21 7.11
N GLY A 161 25.82 -0.73 8.17
CA GLY A 161 25.44 0.51 8.86
C GLY A 161 24.09 0.46 9.63
N PRO A 162 23.45 1.63 9.88
CA PRO A 162 22.21 1.70 10.64
C PRO A 162 21.00 1.11 9.89
N GLY A 163 21.06 1.00 8.56
CA GLY A 163 20.02 0.42 7.71
C GLY A 163 18.66 1.11 7.89
N TRP A 164 17.58 0.34 7.87
CA TRP A 164 16.21 0.84 8.04
C TRP A 164 15.98 1.63 9.34
N ARG A 165 16.80 1.43 10.39
CA ARG A 165 16.62 2.17 11.66
C ARG A 165 16.82 3.68 11.49
N SER A 166 17.62 4.12 10.52
CA SER A 166 17.78 5.56 10.25
C SER A 166 16.49 6.18 9.67
N LEU A 167 15.52 5.39 9.23
CA LEU A 167 14.24 5.91 8.72
C LEU A 167 13.49 6.68 9.82
N ALA A 168 13.59 6.25 11.07
CA ALA A 168 12.95 6.90 12.23
C ALA A 168 13.32 8.39 12.35
N ASP A 169 14.54 8.76 11.94
CA ASP A 169 15.03 10.13 11.98
C ASP A 169 14.53 10.98 10.81
N THR A 170 13.99 10.34 9.76
CA THR A 170 13.52 11.02 8.54
C THR A 170 12.00 11.13 8.45
N ILE A 171 11.27 10.25 9.12
CA ILE A 171 9.81 10.20 9.11
C ILE A 171 9.23 11.45 9.81
N ARG A 172 8.31 12.14 9.14
CA ARG A 172 7.68 13.38 9.61
C ARG A 172 6.21 13.40 9.19
N GLN A 173 5.37 14.06 9.99
CA GLN A 173 3.98 14.29 9.60
C GLN A 173 3.94 15.14 8.33
N ARG A 174 3.00 14.83 7.44
CA ARG A 174 2.74 15.69 6.29
C ARG A 174 2.20 17.04 6.76
N ALA A 175 2.53 18.10 6.01
CA ALA A 175 1.93 19.40 6.21
C ALA A 175 0.40 19.27 6.17
N ALA A 176 -0.27 19.81 7.19
CA ALA A 176 -1.73 19.80 7.24
C ALA A 176 -2.30 20.61 6.07
N SER A 177 -3.44 20.17 5.55
CA SER A 177 -4.19 20.93 4.55
C SER A 177 -5.44 21.54 5.19
N GLY A 178 -5.71 22.80 4.89
CA GLY A 178 -6.92 23.48 5.35
C GLY A 178 -6.82 23.99 6.79
N GLU A 179 -7.97 24.23 7.40
CA GLU A 179 -8.09 24.79 8.75
C GLU A 179 -7.71 23.76 9.83
N ALA A 180 -7.38 24.25 11.02
CA ALA A 180 -7.12 23.41 12.17
C ALA A 180 -8.36 22.56 12.49
N LYS A 181 -8.17 21.25 12.62
CA LYS A 181 -9.27 20.32 12.88
C LYS A 181 -9.65 20.33 14.36
N PRO A 182 -10.93 20.18 14.71
CA PRO A 182 -11.37 20.16 16.10
C PRO A 182 -10.71 19.04 16.90
N ASN A 183 -10.47 19.28 18.18
CA ASN A 183 -9.85 18.35 19.12
C ASN A 183 -10.84 17.93 20.22
N ALA A 184 -10.58 16.84 20.93
CA ALA A 184 -11.33 16.54 22.15
C ALA A 184 -11.07 17.63 23.22
N ALA A 185 -12.10 17.98 24.00
CA ALA A 185 -12.02 19.05 25.00
C ALA A 185 -11.06 18.75 26.15
N ALA A 186 -10.91 17.47 26.50
CA ALA A 186 -9.94 16.99 27.48
C ALA A 186 -9.30 15.70 26.96
N LEU A 187 -7.97 15.66 26.99
CA LEU A 187 -7.18 14.50 26.62
C LEU A 187 -6.50 13.95 27.89
N PRO A 188 -6.42 12.62 28.06
CA PRO A 188 -5.49 12.04 29.02
C PRO A 188 -4.06 12.56 28.76
N PRO A 189 -3.14 12.49 29.74
CA PRO A 189 -1.73 12.80 29.52
C PRO A 189 -1.09 11.91 28.45
N LEU A 190 -0.02 12.39 27.80
CA LEU A 190 0.66 11.66 26.72
C LEU A 190 1.54 10.51 27.24
N ASP A 191 1.90 10.53 28.52
CA ASP A 191 2.64 9.48 29.22
C ASP A 191 1.74 8.39 29.83
N ALA A 192 0.42 8.62 29.90
CA ALA A 192 -0.55 7.57 30.21
C ALA A 192 -0.54 6.49 29.11
N PRO A 193 -0.76 5.20 29.42
CA PRO A 193 -0.64 4.13 28.43
C PRO A 193 -1.80 4.17 27.42
N PHE A 194 -1.47 4.22 26.13
CA PHE A 194 -2.49 4.27 25.08
C PHE A 194 -2.09 3.51 23.81
N VAL A 195 -3.12 3.09 23.08
CA VAL A 195 -3.02 2.61 21.70
C VAL A 195 -3.35 3.76 20.76
N PHE A 196 -2.50 4.02 19.77
CA PHE A 196 -2.71 5.09 18.80
C PHE A 196 -3.34 4.55 17.51
N ALA A 197 -4.33 5.26 16.99
CA ALA A 197 -4.99 4.94 15.73
C ALA A 197 -4.98 6.13 14.75
N PRO A 198 -4.00 6.20 13.84
CA PRO A 198 -3.99 7.20 12.78
C PRO A 198 -5.07 6.88 11.74
N LEU A 199 -6.01 7.80 11.56
CA LEU A 199 -7.07 7.67 10.56
C LEU A 199 -6.53 8.02 9.15
N GLN A 200 -7.15 7.43 8.13
CA GLN A 200 -6.85 7.70 6.72
C GLN A 200 -7.78 8.80 6.17
N THR A 201 -7.51 9.26 4.96
CA THR A 201 -8.37 10.27 4.30
C THR A 201 -9.73 9.64 3.93
N PRO A 202 -10.86 10.31 4.19
CA PRO A 202 -12.17 9.86 3.68
C PRO A 202 -12.14 9.65 2.16
N GLY A 203 -12.70 8.52 1.70
CA GLY A 203 -12.64 8.14 0.28
C GLY A 203 -11.31 7.55 -0.19
N ASP A 204 -10.39 7.22 0.73
CA ASP A 204 -9.16 6.49 0.38
C ASP A 204 -9.49 5.15 -0.29
N SER A 205 -8.97 4.97 -1.50
CA SER A 205 -9.07 3.72 -2.25
C SER A 205 -8.51 2.51 -1.51
N GLN A 206 -7.50 2.69 -0.64
CA GLN A 206 -6.94 1.57 0.12
C GLN A 206 -7.93 1.03 1.15
N LEU A 207 -8.74 1.90 1.77
CA LEU A 207 -9.85 1.45 2.63
C LEU A 207 -10.91 0.69 1.81
N ARG A 208 -11.37 1.28 0.71
CA ARG A 208 -12.42 0.67 -0.11
C ARG A 208 -12.02 -0.69 -0.69
N LEU A 209 -10.79 -0.83 -1.17
CA LEU A 209 -10.31 -2.05 -1.84
C LEU A 209 -9.75 -3.09 -0.87
N PHE A 210 -9.08 -2.65 0.20
CA PHE A 210 -8.25 -3.49 1.05
C PHE A 210 -8.55 -3.32 2.55
N GLY A 211 -9.58 -2.56 2.92
CA GLY A 211 -9.96 -2.34 4.33
C GLY A 211 -10.80 -3.47 4.92
N GLY A 212 -11.23 -4.45 4.13
CA GLY A 212 -12.06 -5.56 4.61
C GLY A 212 -13.42 -5.06 5.10
N ARG A 213 -13.62 -5.09 6.43
CA ARG A 213 -14.79 -4.54 7.13
C ARG A 213 -14.69 -3.02 7.33
N HIS A 214 -13.49 -2.47 7.31
CA HIS A 214 -13.22 -1.04 7.50
C HIS A 214 -13.07 -0.34 6.14
N ARG A 215 -14.14 -0.34 5.34
CA ARG A 215 -14.13 0.23 3.97
C ARG A 215 -14.18 1.75 3.96
N THR A 216 -14.57 2.36 5.07
CA THR A 216 -14.60 3.79 5.33
C THR A 216 -13.86 4.13 6.63
N VAL A 217 -13.60 5.42 6.85
CA VAL A 217 -12.97 5.88 8.11
C VAL A 217 -13.95 5.70 9.27
N GLU A 218 -15.23 5.94 9.00
CA GLU A 218 -16.36 5.77 9.91
C GLU A 218 -16.48 4.32 10.38
N ASP A 219 -16.40 3.34 9.47
CA ASP A 219 -16.39 1.91 9.84
C ASP A 219 -15.25 1.58 10.81
N PHE A 220 -14.06 2.15 10.58
CA PHE A 220 -12.90 1.95 11.44
C PHE A 220 -13.12 2.59 12.81
N VAL A 221 -13.57 3.85 12.87
CA VAL A 221 -13.85 4.55 14.12
C VAL A 221 -14.92 3.82 14.94
N THR A 222 -16.01 3.38 14.34
CA THR A 222 -17.06 2.61 15.03
C THR A 222 -16.50 1.30 15.60
N SER A 223 -15.62 0.60 14.87
CA SER A 223 -14.93 -0.60 15.36
C SER A 223 -13.98 -0.28 16.52
N LEU A 224 -13.19 0.79 16.43
CA LEU A 224 -12.31 1.23 17.53
C LEU A 224 -13.09 1.58 18.80
N VAL A 225 -14.21 2.32 18.68
CA VAL A 225 -15.08 2.65 19.81
C VAL A 225 -15.59 1.38 20.49
N ARG A 226 -16.12 0.43 19.71
CA ARG A 226 -16.63 -0.85 20.24
C ARG A 226 -15.55 -1.65 20.94
N THR A 227 -14.41 -1.83 20.29
CA THR A 227 -13.30 -2.65 20.79
C THR A 227 -12.50 -1.98 21.92
N SER A 228 -12.61 -0.64 22.07
CA SER A 228 -12.01 0.08 23.19
C SER A 228 -12.55 -0.36 24.56
N ALA A 229 -13.72 -1.00 24.62
CA ALA A 229 -14.25 -1.59 25.85
C ALA A 229 -13.40 -2.77 26.38
N ALA A 230 -12.58 -3.39 25.53
CA ALA A 230 -11.72 -4.50 25.92
C ALA A 230 -10.40 -4.05 26.59
N LEU A 231 -9.99 -2.79 26.44
CA LEU A 231 -8.74 -2.28 27.02
C LEU A 231 -8.67 -2.49 28.55
N PRO A 232 -7.49 -2.70 29.13
CA PRO A 232 -7.31 -2.73 30.58
C PRO A 232 -7.70 -1.41 31.26
N GLU A 233 -7.92 -1.44 32.56
CA GLU A 233 -8.13 -0.22 33.34
C GLU A 233 -6.94 0.74 33.21
N GLY A 234 -7.21 2.05 33.12
CA GLY A 234 -6.18 3.08 32.93
C GLY A 234 -5.66 3.24 31.50
N TRP A 235 -6.04 2.36 30.56
CA TRP A 235 -5.70 2.47 29.14
C TRP A 235 -6.79 3.17 28.34
N HIS A 236 -6.38 3.85 27.27
CA HIS A 236 -7.27 4.47 26.29
C HIS A 236 -6.76 4.35 24.86
N MET A 237 -7.59 4.75 23.91
CA MET A 237 -7.18 4.98 22.53
C MET A 237 -7.09 6.47 22.23
N ARG A 238 -6.05 6.87 21.50
CA ARG A 238 -6.03 8.15 20.80
C ARG A 238 -6.23 7.92 19.32
N ILE A 239 -7.15 8.65 18.71
CA ILE A 239 -7.36 8.65 17.27
C ILE A 239 -7.03 10.02 16.71
N LYS A 240 -6.49 10.08 15.49
CA LYS A 240 -6.14 11.34 14.82
C LYS A 240 -6.58 11.32 13.37
N GLU A 241 -7.28 12.36 12.94
CA GLU A 241 -7.63 12.51 11.52
C GLU A 241 -6.40 12.70 10.65
N HIS A 242 -6.47 12.23 9.39
CA HIS A 242 -5.37 12.41 8.47
C HIS A 242 -5.10 13.93 8.26
N PRO A 243 -3.83 14.39 8.34
CA PRO A 243 -3.51 15.82 8.28
C PRO A 243 -3.88 16.46 6.95
N THR A 244 -3.92 15.68 5.86
CA THR A 244 -4.29 16.15 4.52
C THR A 244 -5.73 15.81 4.12
N ALA A 245 -6.58 15.37 5.05
CA ALA A 245 -7.97 15.09 4.73
C ALA A 245 -8.77 16.40 4.67
N GLU A 246 -9.41 16.65 3.52
CA GLU A 246 -10.16 17.88 3.21
C GLU A 246 -11.44 18.01 4.05
N VAL A 247 -12.05 16.89 4.41
CA VAL A 247 -13.26 16.81 5.24
C VAL A 247 -12.85 16.35 6.63
N SER A 248 -13.32 17.06 7.67
CA SER A 248 -13.18 16.60 9.05
C SER A 248 -14.35 15.69 9.44
N LEU A 249 -14.04 14.62 10.16
CA LEU A 249 -15.00 13.72 10.80
C LEU A 249 -15.13 13.97 12.30
N ALA A 250 -14.61 15.10 12.82
CA ALA A 250 -14.57 15.35 14.26
C ALA A 250 -15.95 15.30 14.94
N GLU A 251 -17.00 15.80 14.30
CA GLU A 251 -18.37 15.75 14.84
C GLU A 251 -18.88 14.30 14.96
N PHE A 252 -18.72 13.50 13.90
CA PHE A 252 -19.05 12.08 13.90
C PHE A 252 -18.26 11.36 15.01
N ILE A 253 -16.94 11.57 15.05
CA ILE A 253 -16.05 10.94 16.03
C ILE A 253 -16.46 11.30 17.46
N THR A 254 -16.73 12.58 17.73
CA THR A 254 -17.11 13.07 19.07
C THR A 254 -18.40 12.42 19.54
N ARG A 255 -19.38 12.28 18.65
CA ARG A 255 -20.65 11.60 18.95
C ARG A 255 -20.44 10.11 19.19
N GLU A 256 -19.74 9.41 18.30
CA GLU A 256 -19.54 7.96 18.43
C GLU A 256 -18.70 7.61 19.67
N ALA A 257 -17.67 8.41 19.99
CA ALA A 257 -16.77 8.15 21.09
C ALA A 257 -17.35 8.56 22.47
N GLN A 258 -18.56 9.12 22.53
CA GLN A 258 -19.16 9.58 23.78
C GLN A 258 -19.29 8.44 24.80
N GLY A 259 -18.70 8.62 25.99
CA GLY A 259 -18.69 7.62 27.06
C GLY A 259 -17.74 6.43 26.83
N SER A 260 -16.98 6.44 25.74
CA SER A 260 -15.95 5.45 25.45
C SER A 260 -14.57 5.87 25.97
N ARG A 261 -13.57 5.01 25.79
CA ARG A 261 -12.16 5.31 26.08
C ARG A 261 -11.40 5.74 24.82
N VAL A 262 -12.08 6.34 23.85
CA VAL A 262 -11.49 6.82 22.59
C VAL A 262 -11.48 8.35 22.60
N PHE A 263 -10.31 8.93 22.33
CA PHE A 263 -10.11 10.38 22.34
C PHE A 263 -9.57 10.87 21.01
N LEU A 264 -10.21 11.89 20.42
CA LEU A 264 -9.73 12.56 19.22
C LEU A 264 -8.62 13.54 19.57
N ASP A 265 -7.42 13.30 19.04
CA ASP A 265 -6.22 14.14 19.23
C ASP A 265 -5.71 14.69 17.89
N ASN A 266 -6.34 15.76 17.41
CA ASN A 266 -5.99 16.41 16.15
C ASN A 266 -4.86 17.44 16.29
N GLU A 267 -4.52 17.87 17.51
CA GLU A 267 -3.46 18.83 17.78
C GLU A 267 -2.07 18.18 17.84
N THR A 268 -1.92 17.04 18.52
CA THR A 268 -0.60 16.42 18.71
C THR A 268 -0.09 15.81 17.41
N ASP A 269 1.16 16.11 17.04
CA ASP A 269 1.82 15.56 15.84
C ASP A 269 1.70 14.03 15.76
N THR A 270 1.40 13.49 14.57
CA THR A 270 1.22 12.05 14.33
C THR A 270 2.37 11.22 14.88
N PHE A 271 3.62 11.63 14.64
CA PHE A 271 4.78 10.85 15.06
C PHE A 271 5.20 11.14 16.51
N ALA A 272 4.80 12.28 17.08
CA ALA A 272 4.83 12.46 18.53
C ALA A 272 3.88 11.46 19.23
N GLN A 273 2.66 11.27 18.69
CA GLN A 273 1.74 10.25 19.19
C GLN A 273 2.28 8.84 18.99
N VAL A 274 2.83 8.50 17.82
CA VAL A 274 3.47 7.19 17.57
C VAL A 274 4.59 6.92 18.59
N ARG A 275 5.48 7.89 18.85
CA ARG A 275 6.58 7.71 19.81
C ARG A 275 6.09 7.48 21.23
N ALA A 276 5.03 8.17 21.65
CA ALA A 276 4.48 8.04 22.99
C ALA A 276 3.58 6.81 23.17
N ALA A 277 2.91 6.35 22.11
CA ALA A 277 2.00 5.22 22.17
C ALA A 277 2.70 3.92 22.58
N ARG A 278 1.93 3.00 23.18
CA ARG A 278 2.37 1.63 23.49
C ARG A 278 2.25 0.69 22.30
N ALA A 279 1.23 0.91 21.46
CA ALA A 279 1.03 0.20 20.20
C ALA A 279 0.30 1.10 19.19
N VAL A 280 0.34 0.71 17.91
CA VAL A 280 -0.41 1.38 16.83
C VAL A 280 -1.41 0.42 16.20
N VAL A 281 -2.66 0.83 16.05
CA VAL A 281 -3.67 0.10 15.29
C VAL A 281 -4.06 0.90 14.05
N THR A 282 -4.09 0.26 12.88
CA THR A 282 -4.48 0.92 11.63
C THR A 282 -5.13 -0.06 10.68
N VAL A 283 -5.95 0.43 9.75
CA VAL A 283 -6.52 -0.41 8.70
C VAL A 283 -5.41 -0.89 7.76
N ASN A 284 -4.86 0.04 6.95
CA ASN A 284 -3.75 -0.25 6.05
C ASN A 284 -2.89 0.97 5.73
N SER A 285 -2.81 1.91 6.68
CA SER A 285 -2.02 3.14 6.54
C SER A 285 -0.52 2.88 6.46
N SER A 286 0.21 3.74 5.74
CA SER A 286 1.68 3.77 5.80
C SER A 286 2.18 4.02 7.22
N VAL A 287 1.41 4.73 8.04
CA VAL A 287 1.76 5.01 9.44
C VAL A 287 1.94 3.72 10.24
N GLY A 288 1.22 2.64 9.88
CA GLY A 288 1.45 1.32 10.48
C GLY A 288 2.86 0.81 10.21
N LEU A 289 3.33 0.88 8.96
CA LEU A 289 4.69 0.49 8.59
C LEU A 289 5.75 1.45 9.18
N GLU A 290 5.47 2.75 9.18
CA GLU A 290 6.36 3.78 9.75
C GLU A 290 6.49 3.65 11.28
N ALA A 291 5.42 3.25 11.98
CA ALA A 291 5.43 3.01 13.43
C ALA A 291 6.43 1.92 13.84
N MET A 292 6.65 0.94 12.96
CA MET A 292 7.64 -0.13 13.17
C MET A 292 9.07 0.43 13.24
N CYS A 293 9.34 1.57 12.60
CA CYS A 293 10.63 2.25 12.69
C CYS A 293 10.91 2.83 14.09
N PHE A 294 9.88 2.93 14.93
CA PHE A 294 9.94 3.40 16.32
C PHE A 294 9.79 2.26 17.32
N ASP A 295 10.03 1.02 16.89
CA ASP A 295 9.88 -0.21 17.68
C ASP A 295 8.50 -0.34 18.34
N LYS A 296 7.45 0.10 17.64
CA LYS A 296 6.07 -0.06 18.10
C LYS A 296 5.50 -1.40 17.63
N PRO A 297 4.82 -2.15 18.51
CA PRO A 297 3.85 -3.17 18.08
C PRO A 297 2.79 -2.53 17.20
N VAL A 298 2.39 -3.24 16.14
CA VAL A 298 1.44 -2.74 15.14
C VAL A 298 0.39 -3.79 14.87
N ILE A 299 -0.87 -3.37 14.87
CA ILE A 299 -2.02 -4.20 14.52
C ILE A 299 -2.62 -3.65 13.23
N ALA A 300 -2.63 -4.46 12.17
CA ALA A 300 -3.38 -4.19 10.96
C ALA A 300 -4.81 -4.71 11.10
N THR A 301 -5.82 -3.92 10.72
CA THR A 301 -7.22 -4.39 10.69
C THR A 301 -7.77 -4.57 9.27
N GLY A 302 -7.02 -4.11 8.28
CA GLY A 302 -7.25 -4.39 6.87
C GLY A 302 -6.09 -5.16 6.26
N GLN A 303 -6.24 -5.47 4.98
CA GLN A 303 -5.26 -6.21 4.20
C GLN A 303 -3.98 -5.40 3.99
N CYS A 304 -2.91 -5.82 4.67
CA CYS A 304 -1.59 -5.21 4.61
C CYS A 304 -0.54 -6.23 4.17
N PHE A 305 0.33 -5.87 3.23
CA PHE A 305 1.42 -6.77 2.82
C PHE A 305 2.46 -6.98 3.93
N TRP A 306 2.52 -6.06 4.89
CA TRP A 306 3.44 -6.05 6.03
C TRP A 306 2.86 -6.69 7.30
N ALA A 307 1.58 -7.10 7.30
CA ALA A 307 0.96 -7.83 8.40
C ALA A 307 1.36 -9.32 8.35
N ILE A 308 2.66 -9.57 8.53
CA ILE A 308 3.29 -10.89 8.50
C ILE A 308 3.48 -11.36 9.94
N ALA A 309 3.22 -12.64 10.22
CA ALA A 309 3.45 -13.22 11.54
C ALA A 309 4.88 -12.96 12.05
N GLY A 310 5.00 -12.50 13.30
CA GLY A 310 6.27 -12.05 13.91
C GLY A 310 6.67 -10.62 13.55
N VAL A 311 6.21 -10.08 12.41
CA VAL A 311 6.42 -8.68 12.04
C VAL A 311 5.31 -7.83 12.65
N ALA A 312 4.05 -8.06 12.31
CA ALA A 312 2.93 -7.27 12.82
C ALA A 312 1.69 -8.14 12.99
N ASP A 313 0.86 -7.79 13.98
CA ASP A 313 -0.40 -8.47 14.22
C ASP A 313 -1.44 -8.11 13.15
N HIS A 314 -2.38 -9.02 12.94
CA HIS A 314 -3.46 -8.87 11.97
C HIS A 314 -4.80 -9.24 12.61
N ALA A 315 -5.71 -8.27 12.69
CA ALA A 315 -7.01 -8.39 13.32
C ALA A 315 -8.12 -7.97 12.34
N MET A 316 -8.58 -8.93 11.53
CA MET A 316 -9.56 -8.69 10.46
C MET A 316 -11.01 -8.56 10.95
N ASP A 317 -11.24 -8.73 12.25
CA ASP A 317 -12.54 -8.65 12.92
C ASP A 317 -12.40 -8.07 14.33
N ASP A 318 -13.54 -7.58 14.86
CA ASP A 318 -13.62 -6.93 16.16
C ASP A 318 -13.31 -7.88 17.32
N GLU A 319 -13.53 -9.19 17.16
CA GLU A 319 -13.24 -10.19 18.19
C GLU A 319 -11.73 -10.34 18.39
N THR A 320 -11.00 -10.53 17.29
CA THR A 320 -9.54 -10.60 17.28
C THR A 320 -8.93 -9.29 17.76
N LEU A 321 -9.45 -8.15 17.31
CA LEU A 321 -8.98 -6.84 17.77
C LEU A 321 -9.23 -6.65 19.26
N SER A 322 -10.41 -6.99 19.77
CA SER A 322 -10.73 -6.91 21.21
C SER A 322 -9.80 -7.78 22.05
N ARG A 323 -9.49 -9.00 21.59
CA ARG A 323 -8.55 -9.90 22.27
C ARG A 323 -7.14 -9.31 22.34
N LEU A 324 -6.63 -8.73 21.25
CA LEU A 324 -5.32 -8.07 21.25
C LEU A 324 -5.29 -6.81 22.13
N LEU A 325 -6.40 -6.06 22.17
CA LEU A 325 -6.51 -4.86 23.00
C LEU A 325 -6.67 -5.19 24.48
N ALA A 326 -7.29 -6.30 24.83
CA ALA A 326 -7.38 -6.77 26.21
C ALA A 326 -6.01 -7.12 26.81
N ASP A 327 -5.05 -7.49 25.95
CA ASP A 327 -3.67 -7.82 26.33
C ASP A 327 -2.67 -6.83 25.71
N CYS A 328 -3.06 -5.55 25.60
CA CYS A 328 -2.29 -4.55 24.88
C CYS A 328 -0.91 -4.24 25.50
N ASP A 329 -0.71 -4.56 26.78
CA ASP A 329 0.58 -4.43 27.47
C ASP A 329 1.58 -5.53 27.07
N ALA A 330 1.08 -6.68 26.61
CA ALA A 330 1.92 -7.80 26.14
C ALA A 330 2.20 -7.74 24.63
N LEU A 331 1.61 -6.79 23.89
CA LEU A 331 1.85 -6.63 22.46
C LEU A 331 3.35 -6.45 22.18
N THR A 332 3.86 -7.25 21.27
CA THR A 332 5.28 -7.28 20.92
C THR A 332 5.47 -7.70 19.46
N PHE A 333 6.71 -7.85 19.04
CA PHE A 333 7.08 -8.37 17.73
C PHE A 333 8.40 -9.15 17.84
N ASP A 334 8.65 -10.03 16.88
CA ASP A 334 9.93 -10.72 16.77
C ASP A 334 10.99 -9.77 16.18
N PRO A 335 12.04 -9.39 16.93
CA PRO A 335 13.05 -8.46 16.44
C PRO A 335 13.83 -8.97 15.22
N VAL A 336 14.02 -10.29 15.09
CA VAL A 336 14.74 -10.92 13.96
C VAL A 336 13.86 -10.87 12.72
N ALA A 337 12.59 -11.24 12.85
CA ALA A 337 11.61 -11.11 11.77
C ALA A 337 11.48 -9.66 11.29
N ARG A 338 11.34 -8.72 12.25
CA ARG A 338 11.22 -7.29 11.95
C ARG A 338 12.45 -6.75 11.22
N ASP A 339 13.65 -7.08 11.69
CA ASP A 339 14.90 -6.62 11.08
C ASP A 339 15.08 -7.17 9.65
N ALA A 340 14.73 -8.44 9.43
CA ALA A 340 14.79 -9.06 8.11
C ALA A 340 13.81 -8.39 7.12
N PHE A 341 12.55 -8.20 7.53
CA PHE A 341 11.53 -7.60 6.69
C PHE A 341 11.80 -6.12 6.39
N LEU A 342 12.00 -5.29 7.42
CA LEU A 342 12.28 -3.86 7.23
C LEU A 342 13.63 -3.62 6.55
N GLY A 343 14.62 -4.48 6.82
CA GLY A 343 15.89 -4.50 6.11
C GLY A 343 15.69 -4.65 4.61
N PHE A 344 14.95 -5.68 4.19
CA PHE A 344 14.65 -5.88 2.76
C PHE A 344 13.90 -4.69 2.17
N LEU A 345 12.91 -4.15 2.89
CA LEU A 345 12.15 -3.00 2.37
C LEU A 345 13.04 -1.78 2.11
N PHE A 346 14.02 -1.54 2.97
CA PHE A 346 14.95 -0.41 2.86
C PHE A 346 16.08 -0.64 1.85
N ASP A 347 16.69 -1.83 1.91
CA ASP A 347 17.88 -2.18 1.13
C ASP A 347 17.52 -2.50 -0.33
N GLU A 348 16.33 -3.08 -0.60
CA GLU A 348 15.96 -3.51 -1.95
C GLU A 348 14.58 -3.02 -2.40
N TYR A 349 13.55 -3.01 -1.57
CA TYR A 349 12.19 -2.78 -2.08
C TYR A 349 11.89 -1.33 -2.46
N TYR A 350 12.26 -0.37 -1.60
CA TYR A 350 11.92 1.05 -1.76
C TYR A 350 13.09 1.87 -2.29
N PRO A 351 13.22 2.02 -3.62
CA PRO A 351 14.24 2.87 -4.17
C PRO A 351 13.98 4.34 -3.86
N ARG A 352 15.03 5.05 -3.43
CA ARG A 352 15.06 6.45 -3.00
C ARG A 352 15.20 7.40 -4.21
N LEU A 353 14.30 7.24 -5.17
CA LEU A 353 14.36 7.93 -6.46
C LEU A 353 13.52 9.21 -6.51
N ARG A 354 12.85 9.58 -5.41
CA ARG A 354 11.99 10.75 -5.34
C ARG A 354 12.71 11.96 -4.75
N ALA A 355 12.50 13.13 -5.33
CA ALA A 355 13.03 14.39 -4.82
C ALA A 355 12.35 14.84 -3.50
N PRO A 356 13.08 15.58 -2.62
CA PRO A 356 14.53 15.75 -2.67
C PRO A 356 15.23 14.44 -2.30
N GLN A 357 16.26 14.08 -3.07
CA GLN A 357 17.06 12.90 -2.77
C GLN A 357 17.98 13.21 -1.56
N PRO A 358 18.19 12.25 -0.65
CA PRO A 358 19.17 12.40 0.43
C PRO A 358 20.56 12.77 -0.09
N PRO A 359 21.32 13.64 0.60
CA PRO A 359 22.71 13.92 0.26
C PRO A 359 23.56 12.63 0.24
N GLY A 360 24.44 12.50 -0.77
CA GLY A 360 25.34 11.34 -0.87
C GLY A 360 24.67 10.04 -1.29
N ILE A 361 23.45 10.10 -1.86
CA ILE A 361 22.78 8.91 -2.38
C ILE A 361 23.56 8.29 -3.53
N ASP A 362 23.76 6.97 -3.47
CA ASP A 362 24.26 6.19 -4.61
C ASP A 362 23.10 5.89 -5.56
N LEU A 363 22.90 6.76 -6.56
CA LEU A 363 21.85 6.58 -7.55
C LEU A 363 22.00 5.26 -8.33
N SER A 364 23.22 4.78 -8.55
CA SER A 364 23.45 3.51 -9.23
C SER A 364 22.89 2.34 -8.41
N ALA A 365 23.13 2.33 -7.10
CA ALA A 365 22.55 1.34 -6.20
C ALA A 365 21.02 1.40 -6.17
N GLU A 366 20.41 2.60 -6.17
CA GLU A 366 18.95 2.74 -6.19
C GLU A 366 18.32 2.30 -7.53
N LEU A 367 19.01 2.50 -8.65
CA LEU A 367 18.59 1.97 -9.95
C LEU A 367 18.74 0.45 -10.01
N GLU A 368 19.75 -0.11 -9.35
CA GLU A 368 19.95 -1.56 -9.31
C GLU A 368 18.80 -2.28 -8.60
N LYS A 369 18.21 -1.65 -7.58
CA LYS A 369 16.97 -2.16 -6.95
C LYS A 369 15.86 -2.38 -7.98
N LEU A 370 15.74 -1.54 -9.01
CA LEU A 370 14.75 -1.71 -10.09
C LEU A 370 15.14 -2.83 -11.06
N ARG A 371 16.44 -3.01 -11.36
CA ARG A 371 16.89 -4.13 -12.19
C ARG A 371 16.62 -5.47 -11.50
N LEU A 372 16.94 -5.57 -10.21
CA LEU A 372 16.82 -6.79 -9.43
C LEU A 372 15.42 -7.40 -9.46
N ARG A 373 14.36 -6.58 -9.40
CA ARG A 373 12.97 -7.07 -9.46
C ARG A 373 12.47 -7.39 -10.88
N LEU A 374 13.13 -6.89 -11.92
CA LEU A 374 12.81 -7.15 -13.33
C LEU A 374 13.61 -8.32 -13.89
N ARG A 375 14.83 -8.53 -13.38
CA ARG A 375 15.80 -9.55 -13.77
C ARG A 375 16.47 -10.13 -12.51
N PRO A 376 15.73 -10.83 -11.65
CA PRO A 376 16.32 -11.37 -10.43
C PRO A 376 17.33 -12.49 -10.75
N PRO A 377 18.44 -12.57 -10.01
CA PRO A 377 19.35 -13.70 -10.13
C PRO A 377 18.62 -14.99 -9.72
N THR A 378 19.00 -16.10 -10.33
CA THR A 378 18.44 -17.42 -10.01
C THR A 378 18.62 -17.70 -8.52
N GLY A 379 17.53 -18.08 -7.84
CA GLY A 379 17.55 -18.39 -6.41
C GLY A 379 17.41 -17.18 -5.50
N HIS A 380 17.16 -15.97 -6.02
CA HIS A 380 16.87 -14.81 -5.18
C HIS A 380 15.65 -15.07 -4.28
N PRO A 381 15.78 -15.08 -2.94
CA PRO A 381 14.74 -15.61 -2.06
C PRO A 381 13.39 -14.90 -2.17
N ILE A 382 13.40 -13.60 -2.50
CA ILE A 382 12.18 -12.80 -2.64
C ILE A 382 11.78 -12.59 -4.09
N TRP A 383 12.65 -12.02 -4.94
CA TRP A 383 12.28 -11.72 -6.33
C TRP A 383 12.14 -12.94 -7.25
N SER A 384 12.70 -14.11 -6.88
CA SER A 384 12.41 -15.36 -7.61
C SER A 384 11.19 -16.10 -7.06
N TRP A 385 10.64 -15.64 -5.92
CA TRP A 385 9.40 -16.17 -5.36
C TRP A 385 8.24 -15.84 -6.30
N ARG A 386 7.60 -16.87 -6.83
CA ARG A 386 6.34 -16.71 -7.56
C ARG A 386 5.22 -16.78 -6.55
N ARG A 387 4.36 -15.77 -6.53
CA ARG A 387 3.08 -15.85 -5.83
C ARG A 387 2.37 -17.12 -6.31
N PRO A 388 1.97 -18.04 -5.42
CA PRO A 388 1.07 -19.12 -5.81
C PRO A 388 -0.11 -18.50 -6.57
N GLU A 389 -0.50 -19.07 -7.69
CA GLU A 389 -1.66 -18.59 -8.45
C GLU A 389 -2.81 -18.37 -7.47
N ALA A 390 -3.39 -17.17 -7.48
CA ALA A 390 -4.57 -16.91 -6.67
C ALA A 390 -5.61 -17.97 -7.05
N PRO A 391 -6.27 -18.65 -6.09
CA PRO A 391 -7.31 -19.60 -6.44
C PRO A 391 -8.29 -18.87 -7.37
N GLY A 392 -8.57 -19.49 -8.52
CA GLY A 392 -9.58 -18.99 -9.44
C GLY A 392 -10.92 -18.80 -8.71
N PRO A 393 -11.86 -18.06 -9.29
CA PRO A 393 -13.17 -17.87 -8.69
C PRO A 393 -13.98 -19.19 -8.78
N GLU A 394 -13.65 -20.17 -7.95
CA GLU A 394 -14.45 -21.38 -7.74
C GLU A 394 -14.99 -21.40 -6.31
N THR A 395 -16.26 -21.01 -6.24
CA THR A 395 -17.29 -21.56 -5.36
C THR A 395 -16.96 -21.67 -3.87
N GLN A 396 -17.33 -20.63 -3.12
CA GLN A 396 -18.01 -20.87 -1.84
C GLN A 396 -19.29 -21.66 -2.15
N ARG A 397 -19.18 -23.00 -2.19
CA ARG A 397 -20.36 -23.85 -2.02
C ARG A 397 -20.68 -23.83 -0.53
N ASP A 398 -21.85 -23.30 -0.22
CA ASP A 398 -22.50 -23.43 1.07
C ASP A 398 -22.47 -24.89 1.52
N GLY A 399 -21.65 -25.17 2.54
CA GLY A 399 -21.69 -26.40 3.31
C GLY A 399 -22.85 -26.39 4.30
N HIS A 400 -24.08 -26.17 3.83
CA HIS A 400 -25.28 -26.60 4.55
C HIS A 400 -25.75 -27.93 3.95
N GLY A 401 -25.11 -29.00 4.41
CA GLY A 401 -25.51 -30.38 4.18
C GLY A 401 -25.91 -31.02 5.50
N VAL A 402 -27.22 -31.03 5.73
CA VAL A 402 -27.97 -31.82 6.71
C VAL A 402 -27.38 -33.24 6.90
N ARG A 403 -27.01 -33.58 8.13
CA ARG A 403 -27.61 -34.67 8.93
C ARG A 403 -27.11 -34.64 10.37
#